data_AF-A0A7X6SF55-F1
#
_entry.id   AF-A0A7X6SF55-F1
#
_cell.length_a   1.000
_cell.length_b   1.000
_cell.length_c   1.000
_cell.angle_alpha   90.00
_cell.angle_beta   90.00
_cell.angle_gamma   90.00
#
_symmetry.space_group_name_H-M   'P 1'
#
loop_
_entity.id
_entity.type
_entity.pdbx_description
1 polymer ?
#
loop_
_entity_poly.entity_id
_entity_poly.type
_entity_poly.pdbx_seq_one_letter_code
_entity_poly.pdbx_strand_id
1 'polypeptide(L)'
;ALAGSLRGLGKYIELRSARMPQNDLARQVGVPPWKLKELARLSRDWGPKGVSLAIRAVARADEQVKGAAADPGFALEQMLLIVDKARQSERQR
;
A
#
# COMPACT_ATOMS: atom_id res chain seq x y z
N ALA A 1 2.82 8.84 6.04
CA ALA A 1 3.25 8.72 4.62
C ALA A 1 2.97 7.33 4.04
N LEU A 2 3.49 6.24 4.63
CA LEU A 2 3.40 4.87 4.09
C LEU A 2 1.97 4.34 3.90
N ALA A 3 1.10 4.46 4.92
CA ALA A 3 -0.31 4.06 4.81
C ALA A 3 -1.08 4.83 3.72
N GLY A 4 -0.68 6.07 3.43
CA GLY A 4 -1.26 6.87 2.35
C GLY A 4 -0.90 6.29 0.97
N SER A 5 0.37 5.98 0.75
CA SER A 5 0.84 5.36 -0.49
C SER A 5 0.21 3.99 -0.74
N LEU A 6 0.10 3.15 0.30
CA LEU A 6 -0.55 1.83 0.19
C LEU A 6 -2.05 1.95 -0.13
N ARG A 7 -2.76 2.92 0.47
CA ARG A 7 -4.17 3.19 0.10
C ARG A 7 -4.31 3.66 -1.34
N GLY A 8 -3.43 4.55 -1.81
CA GLY A 8 -3.41 4.98 -3.20
C GLY A 8 -3.16 3.80 -4.17
N LEU A 9 -2.24 2.91 -3.83
CA LEU A 9 -1.98 1.70 -4.59
C LEU A 9 -3.18 0.75 -4.60
N GLY A 10 -3.84 0.53 -3.46
CA GLY A 10 -5.04 -0.28 -3.36
C GLY A 10 -6.18 0.23 -4.24
N LYS A 11 -6.49 1.53 -4.14
CA LYS A 11 -7.49 2.18 -5.01
C LYS A 11 -7.13 2.06 -6.49
N TYR A 12 -5.85 2.23 -6.84
CA TYR A 12 -5.42 2.05 -8.23
C TYR A 12 -5.61 0.60 -8.70
N ILE A 13 -5.27 -0.41 -7.90
CA ILE A 13 -5.46 -1.82 -8.26
C ILE A 13 -6.95 -2.13 -8.49
N GLU A 14 -7.83 -1.57 -7.67
CA GLU A 14 -9.28 -1.73 -7.79
C GLU A 14 -9.83 -1.07 -9.06
N LEU A 15 -9.37 0.14 -9.38
CA LEU A 15 -9.93 0.96 -10.45
C LEU A 15 -9.23 0.81 -11.81
N ARG A 16 -8.02 0.24 -11.88
CA ARG A 16 -7.23 0.18 -13.14
C ARG A 16 -7.89 -0.63 -14.26
N SER A 17 -8.83 -1.52 -13.92
CA SER A 17 -9.61 -2.30 -14.90
C SER A 17 -10.82 -1.53 -15.43
N ALA A 18 -11.21 -0.44 -14.78
CA ALA A 18 -12.29 0.41 -15.25
C ALA A 18 -11.83 1.19 -16.49
N ARG A 19 -12.63 1.14 -17.56
CA ARG A 19 -12.36 1.85 -18.82
C ARG A 19 -12.67 3.34 -18.68
N MET A 20 -11.80 4.07 -18.01
CA MET A 20 -11.93 5.52 -17.83
C MET A 20 -10.66 6.28 -18.26
N PRO A 21 -10.78 7.57 -18.64
CA PRO A 21 -9.64 8.42 -18.93
C PRO A 21 -8.68 8.55 -17.74
N GLN A 22 -7.38 8.74 -18.02
CA GLN A 22 -6.35 8.82 -16.97
C GLN A 22 -6.61 9.93 -15.94
N ASN A 23 -7.12 11.09 -16.37
CA ASN A 23 -7.42 12.20 -15.47
C ASN A 23 -8.57 11.87 -14.50
N ASP A 24 -9.55 11.10 -14.95
CA ASP A 24 -10.64 10.64 -14.10
C ASP A 24 -10.17 9.56 -13.13
N LEU A 25 -9.35 8.62 -13.61
CA LEU A 25 -8.71 7.60 -12.76
C LEU A 25 -7.86 8.25 -11.66
N ALA A 26 -7.02 9.23 -12.00
CA ALA A 26 -6.19 9.95 -11.05
C ALA A 26 -7.05 10.62 -9.96
N ARG A 27 -8.16 11.25 -10.36
CA ARG A 27 -9.10 11.90 -9.45
C ARG A 27 -9.78 10.90 -8.50
N GLN A 28 -10.24 9.76 -9.01
CA GLN A 28 -10.87 8.73 -8.18
C GLN A 28 -9.89 8.07 -7.20
N VAL A 29 -8.65 7.82 -7.64
CA VAL A 29 -7.58 7.34 -6.77
C VAL A 29 -7.18 8.39 -5.73
N GLY A 30 -7.32 9.68 -6.07
CA GLY A 30 -6.98 10.81 -5.20
C GLY A 30 -5.50 11.20 -5.31
N VAL A 31 -4.91 11.08 -6.51
CA VAL A 31 -3.50 11.44 -6.78
C VAL A 31 -3.39 12.36 -8.01
N PRO A 32 -2.33 13.17 -8.11
CA PRO A 32 -2.04 13.88 -9.36
C PRO A 32 -1.82 12.91 -10.54
N PRO A 33 -2.17 13.28 -11.79
CA PRO A 33 -2.06 12.38 -12.95
C PRO A 33 -0.67 11.77 -13.14
N TRP A 34 0.40 12.56 -12.92
CA TRP A 34 1.78 12.08 -13.06
C TRP A 34 2.11 10.90 -12.13
N LYS A 35 1.40 10.75 -11.01
CA LYS A 35 1.62 9.69 -10.02
C LYS A 35 1.02 8.34 -10.44
N LEU A 36 0.12 8.31 -11.43
CA LEU A 36 -0.45 7.05 -11.94
C LEU A 36 0.62 6.12 -12.51
N LYS A 37 1.67 6.66 -13.15
CA LYS A 37 2.78 5.84 -13.67
C LYS A 37 3.53 5.11 -12.55
N GLU A 38 3.72 5.76 -11.41
CA GLU A 38 4.33 5.16 -10.23
C GLU A 38 3.45 4.04 -9.65
N LEU A 39 2.14 4.29 -9.50
CA LEU A 39 1.19 3.30 -9.01
C LEU A 39 1.06 2.11 -9.97
N ALA A 40 1.06 2.35 -11.28
CA ALA A 40 1.08 1.31 -12.30
C ALA A 40 2.31 0.41 -12.16
N ARG A 41 3.50 1.00 -11.97
CA ARG A 41 4.74 0.25 -11.75
C ARG A 41 4.67 -0.59 -10.48
N LEU A 42 4.23 0.00 -9.36
CA LEU A 42 4.12 -0.71 -8.08
C LEU A 42 3.08 -1.84 -8.16
N SER A 43 1.96 -1.64 -8.87
CA SER A 43 0.89 -2.63 -8.98
C SER A 43 1.27 -3.96 -9.65
N ARG A 44 2.47 -4.05 -10.24
CA ARG A 44 2.98 -5.29 -10.85
C ARG A 44 3.33 -6.35 -9.80
N ASP A 45 3.76 -5.92 -8.62
CA ASP A 45 4.17 -6.80 -7.52
C ASP A 45 3.15 -6.83 -6.38
N TRP A 46 1.95 -6.28 -6.58
CA TRP A 46 0.95 -6.10 -5.54
C TRP A 46 -0.44 -6.50 -6.00
N GLY A 47 -1.12 -7.30 -5.16
CA GLY A 47 -2.52 -7.68 -5.29
C GLY A 47 -3.37 -7.17 -4.12
N PRO A 48 -4.71 -7.26 -4.21
CA PRO A 48 -5.62 -6.70 -3.20
C PRO A 48 -5.37 -7.23 -1.79
N LYS A 49 -5.13 -8.54 -1.66
CA LYS A 49 -4.86 -9.19 -0.36
C LYS A 49 -3.55 -8.70 0.25
N GLY A 50 -2.48 -8.65 -0.54
CA GLY A 50 -1.18 -8.14 -0.11
C GLY A 50 -1.27 -6.69 0.38
N VAL A 51 -1.91 -5.80 -0.38
CA VAL A 51 -2.09 -4.39 0.02
C VAL A 51 -2.89 -4.28 1.33
N SER A 52 -3.97 -5.05 1.48
CA SER A 52 -4.77 -5.05 2.71
C SER A 52 -3.95 -5.48 3.93
N LEU A 53 -3.14 -6.52 3.80
CA LEU A 53 -2.24 -6.98 4.87
C LEU A 53 -1.21 -5.90 5.24
N ALA A 54 -0.59 -5.28 4.24
CA ALA A 54 0.39 -4.22 4.46
C ALA A 54 -0.22 -3.00 5.17
N ILE A 55 -1.44 -2.58 4.80
CA ILE A 55 -2.14 -1.48 5.48
C ILE A 55 -2.37 -1.80 6.97
N ARG A 56 -2.80 -3.02 7.29
CA ARG A 56 -3.00 -3.45 8.69
C ARG A 56 -1.69 -3.49 9.46
N ALA A 57 -0.59 -3.93 8.84
CA ALA A 57 0.72 -3.95 9.47
C ALA A 57 1.19 -2.53 9.83
N VAL A 58 0.99 -1.56 8.94
CA VAL A 58 1.29 -0.15 9.22
C VAL A 58 0.43 0.40 10.34
N ALA A 59 -0.88 0.11 10.34
CA ALA A 59 -1.77 0.56 11.41
C ALA A 59 -1.38 0.01 12.78
N ARG A 60 -0.98 -1.27 12.85
CA ARG A 60 -0.48 -1.90 14.08
C ARG A 60 0.83 -1.26 14.56
N ALA A 61 1.75 -0.95 13.66
CA ALA A 61 2.98 -0.25 14.02
C ALA A 61 2.69 1.16 14.56
N ASP A 62 1.79 1.91 13.92
CA ASP A 62 1.37 3.23 14.40
C ASP A 62 0.79 3.16 15.82
N GLU A 63 -0.04 2.14 16.11
CA GLU A 63 -0.58 1.89 17.45
C GLU A 63 0.53 1.61 18.45
N GLN A 64 1.48 0.71 18.13
CA GLN A 64 2.60 0.36 19.00
C GLN A 64 3.51 1.56 19.30
N VAL A 65 3.86 2.34 18.28
CA VAL A 65 4.72 3.52 18.44
C VAL A 65 4.03 4.60 19.30
N LYS A 66 2.70 4.77 19.17
CA LYS A 66 1.93 5.74 19.97
C LYS A 66 1.58 5.25 21.38
N GLY A 67 1.40 3.94 21.54
CA GLY A 67 0.92 3.29 22.77
C GLY A 67 2.02 2.92 23.77
N ALA A 68 3.22 3.50 23.64
CA ALA A 68 4.40 3.18 24.45
C ALA A 68 4.86 1.71 24.34
N ALA A 69 4.95 1.17 23.11
CA ALA A 69 5.68 -0.08 22.90
C ALA A 69 7.08 0.01 23.53
N ALA A 70 7.52 -1.08 24.15
CA ALA A 70 8.82 -1.16 24.80
C ALA A 70 9.99 -0.85 23.84
N ASP A 71 9.80 -1.13 22.54
CA ASP A 71 10.75 -0.82 21.48
C ASP A 71 10.02 -0.39 20.18
N PRO A 72 9.94 0.92 19.90
CA PRO A 72 9.39 1.44 18.64
C PRO A 72 10.16 1.00 17.39
N GLY A 73 11.47 0.75 17.51
CA GLY A 73 12.30 0.27 16.40
C GLY A 73 11.89 -1.13 15.99
N PHE A 74 11.74 -2.04 16.96
CA PHE A 74 11.25 -3.39 16.73
C PHE A 74 9.85 -3.40 16.07
N ALA A 75 8.94 -2.52 16.50
CA ALA A 75 7.62 -2.38 15.89
C ALA A 75 7.69 -2.04 14.38
N LEU A 76 8.61 -1.14 14.01
CA LEU A 76 8.84 -0.77 12.61
C LEU A 76 9.48 -1.90 11.82
N GLU A 77 10.47 -2.61 12.39
CA GLU A 77 11.10 -3.75 11.74
C GLU A 77 10.09 -4.86 11.42
N GLN A 78 9.25 -5.22 12.41
CA GLN A 78 8.19 -6.21 12.21
C GLN A 78 7.20 -5.78 11.12
N MET A 79 6.83 -4.50 11.09
CA MET A 79 5.96 -3.96 10.04
C MET A 79 6.60 -4.08 8.66
N LEU A 80 7.88 -3.75 8.50
CA LEU A 80 8.58 -3.90 7.22
C LEU A 80 8.65 -5.36 6.76
N LEU A 81 8.93 -6.30 7.66
CA LEU A 81 8.94 -7.74 7.35
C LEU A 81 7.58 -8.23 6.87
N ILE A 82 6.48 -7.77 7.51
CA ILE A 82 5.12 -8.14 7.09
C ILE A 82 4.79 -7.54 5.72
N VAL A 83 5.13 -6.27 5.50
CA VAL A 83 4.91 -5.58 4.21
C VAL A 83 5.67 -6.27 3.08
N ASP A 84 6.93 -6.68 3.30
CA ASP A 84 7.70 -7.39 2.29
C ASP A 84 7.13 -8.78 1.99
N LYS A 85 6.78 -9.56 3.02
CA LYS A 85 6.09 -10.86 2.85
C LYS A 85 4.78 -10.70 2.07
N ALA A 86 4.00 -9.66 2.37
CA ALA A 86 2.74 -9.39 1.68
C ALA A 86 2.96 -9.17 0.17
N ARG A 87 4.01 -8.41 -0.19
CA ARG A 87 4.41 -8.16 -1.59
C ARG A 87 4.93 -9.43 -2.27
N GLN A 88 5.80 -10.20 -1.61
CA GLN A 88 6.35 -11.44 -2.18
C GLN A 88 5.27 -12.49 -2.48
N SER A 89 4.21 -12.56 -1.66
CA SER A 89 3.11 -13.51 -1.85
C SER A 89 2.32 -13.35 -3.15
N GLU A 90 2.45 -12.19 -3.80
CA GLU A 90 1.81 -11.88 -5.08
C GLU A 90 2.76 -12.15 -6.25
N ARG A 91 4.08 -12.09 -6.05
CA ARG A 91 5.08 -12.46 -7.07
C ARG A 91 5.19 -13.98 -7.28
N GLN A 92 4.81 -14.77 -6.27
CA GLN A 92 4.90 -16.23 -6.28
C GLN A 92 3.65 -16.92 -6.85
N ARG A 93 2.64 -16.15 -7.28
CA ARG A 93 1.43 -16.65 -7.93
C ARG A 93 1.50 -16.39 -9.43
#